data_AF-A0A812EXT8-F1
#
_entry.id   AF-A0A812EXT8-F1
#
_cell.length_a   1.000
_cell.length_b   1.000
_cell.length_c   1.000
_cell.angle_alpha   90.00
_cell.angle_beta   90.00
_cell.angle_gamma   90.00
#
_symmetry.space_group_name_H-M   'P 1'
#
loop_
_entity.id
_entity.type
_entity.pdbx_description
1 polymer ?
#
loop_
_entity_poly.entity_id
_entity_poly.type
_entity_poly.pdbx_seq_one_letter_code
_entity_poly.pdbx_strand_id
1 'polypeptide(L)'
;MRVFVIATLVAAAMLLSYVMPVDASGKNLEITIPNGASVQNELVTFHPEILPFDPHDTITWKNKDNTVHSVTSGIPAHPDYSGIFFKTGDIESSKSSTIGTENLTNFAYYYFCQIHPWMTGKLVLATAPESLPETVNAIVAEKEYRKGTDIVITGTVASDFAKTPYQLLVYQYPDRLVDVLDAKFDDDASYSQTIQTDGLVASKYTVRLVYGLPTQIATKTFELSETSTSIPKWIKNEARWWASGTLPDSEFAKTIEHLAKERILTLQKNDSSASIIPTWFKVNAGWWAEGRITDSEFAKGLQYLVNAGIVQI
;
A
#
# COMPACT_ATOMS: atom_id res chain seq x y z
N MET A 1 -27.14 65.16 -24.35
CA MET A 1 -27.50 63.73 -24.32
C MET A 1 -26.35 62.96 -24.95
N ARG A 2 -25.74 62.04 -24.21
CA ARG A 2 -24.48 61.34 -24.53
C ARG A 2 -24.66 60.36 -25.70
N VAL A 3 -23.66 60.24 -26.58
CA VAL A 3 -23.23 58.94 -27.12
C VAL A 3 -21.71 58.99 -27.37
N PHE A 4 -20.95 58.26 -26.57
CA PHE A 4 -19.59 57.85 -26.89
C PHE A 4 -19.69 56.51 -27.64
N VAL A 5 -19.13 56.42 -28.84
CA VAL A 5 -18.99 55.16 -29.57
C VAL A 5 -17.61 54.59 -29.24
N ILE A 6 -17.60 53.52 -28.44
CA ILE A 6 -16.41 52.71 -28.17
C ILE A 6 -16.33 51.68 -29.31
N ALA A 7 -15.33 51.80 -30.17
CA ALA A 7 -15.02 50.79 -31.18
C ALA A 7 -14.16 49.68 -30.54
N THR A 8 -14.74 48.49 -30.36
CA THR A 8 -14.01 47.29 -29.96
C THR A 8 -13.42 46.60 -31.19
N LEU A 9 -12.09 46.59 -31.29
CA LEU A 9 -11.36 45.71 -32.20
C LEU A 9 -11.45 44.27 -31.68
N VAL A 10 -11.98 43.35 -32.49
CA VAL A 10 -11.86 41.90 -32.26
C VAL A 10 -10.78 41.38 -33.21
N ALA A 11 -9.62 41.04 -32.66
CA ALA A 11 -8.57 40.34 -33.39
C ALA A 11 -8.92 38.84 -33.44
N ALA A 12 -9.25 38.32 -34.63
CA ALA A 12 -9.43 36.89 -34.86
C ALA A 12 -8.06 36.23 -35.04
N ALA A 13 -7.63 35.42 -34.08
CA ALA A 13 -6.48 34.55 -34.23
C ALA A 13 -6.88 33.30 -35.04
N MET A 14 -6.41 33.20 -36.30
CA MET A 14 -6.47 31.95 -37.06
C MET A 14 -5.41 30.99 -36.50
N LEU A 15 -5.87 29.95 -35.80
CA LEU A 15 -5.04 28.79 -35.47
C LEU A 15 -4.95 27.90 -36.72
N LEU A 16 -3.82 27.94 -37.41
CA LEU A 16 -3.44 26.94 -38.41
C LEU A 16 -3.09 25.65 -37.65
N SER A 17 -3.98 24.65 -37.69
CA SER A 17 -3.69 23.31 -37.17
C SER A 17 -2.68 22.63 -38.08
N TYR A 18 -1.43 22.57 -37.64
CA TYR A 18 -0.39 21.76 -38.27
C TYR A 18 -0.70 20.28 -38.01
N VAL A 19 -1.21 19.58 -39.02
CA VAL A 19 -1.45 18.13 -38.95
C VAL A 19 -0.12 17.45 -39.26
N MET A 20 0.51 16.86 -38.24
CA MET A 20 1.59 15.90 -38.44
C MET A 20 1.01 14.67 -39.17
N PRO A 21 1.63 14.15 -40.24
CA PRO A 21 1.19 12.90 -40.83
C PRO A 21 1.46 11.78 -39.81
N VAL A 22 0.39 11.15 -39.31
CA VAL A 22 0.47 9.91 -38.52
C VAL A 22 0.92 8.81 -39.48
N ASP A 23 2.11 8.26 -39.22
CA ASP A 23 2.66 7.12 -39.94
C ASP A 23 1.73 5.92 -39.73
N ALA A 24 1.09 5.46 -40.81
CA ALA A 24 -0.03 4.51 -40.78
C ALA A 24 0.45 3.05 -40.92
N SER A 25 1.51 2.65 -40.21
CA SER A 25 2.06 1.29 -40.25
C SER A 25 2.32 0.80 -38.82
N GLY A 26 1.45 -0.09 -38.32
CA GLY A 26 1.68 -0.74 -37.02
C GLY A 26 2.93 -1.63 -37.01
N LYS A 27 3.42 -1.93 -35.81
CA LYS A 27 4.61 -2.74 -35.54
C LYS A 27 4.26 -4.22 -35.48
N ASN A 28 5.23 -5.09 -35.72
CA ASN A 28 5.12 -6.50 -35.36
C ASN A 28 5.77 -6.75 -33.99
N LEU A 29 4.94 -7.10 -33.01
CA LEU A 29 5.33 -7.43 -31.65
C LEU A 29 5.43 -8.95 -31.47
N GLU A 30 6.27 -9.41 -30.55
CA GLU A 30 6.54 -10.83 -30.37
C GLU A 30 6.36 -11.31 -28.93
N ILE A 31 5.74 -12.48 -28.79
CA ILE A 31 5.66 -13.24 -27.53
C ILE A 31 6.28 -14.61 -27.79
N THR A 32 7.16 -15.05 -26.91
CA THR A 32 7.77 -16.38 -26.94
C THR A 32 6.99 -17.32 -26.03
N ILE A 33 6.75 -18.55 -26.48
CA ILE A 33 6.38 -19.67 -25.62
C ILE A 33 7.69 -20.39 -25.29
N PRO A 34 8.25 -20.24 -24.08
CA PRO A 34 9.57 -20.77 -23.75
C PRO A 34 9.56 -22.30 -23.61
N ASN A 35 10.74 -22.90 -23.73
CA ASN A 35 10.92 -24.32 -23.45
C ASN A 35 10.55 -24.65 -22.00
N GLY A 36 9.74 -25.68 -21.79
CA GLY A 36 9.22 -26.06 -20.47
C GLY A 36 7.88 -25.43 -20.09
N ALA A 37 7.30 -24.58 -20.95
CA ALA A 37 6.01 -23.93 -20.66
C ALA A 37 4.85 -24.94 -20.51
N SER A 38 4.93 -26.11 -21.15
CA SER A 38 3.97 -27.20 -20.94
C SER A 38 4.06 -27.89 -19.57
N VAL A 39 5.03 -27.54 -18.70
CA VAL A 39 5.18 -28.14 -17.37
C VAL A 39 4.56 -27.22 -16.31
N GLN A 40 3.44 -27.66 -15.71
CA GLN A 40 2.63 -26.86 -14.78
C GLN A 40 3.39 -26.31 -13.56
N ASN A 41 4.47 -26.96 -13.12
CA ASN A 41 5.17 -26.63 -11.88
C ASN A 41 6.40 -25.71 -12.05
N GLU A 42 6.77 -25.31 -13.27
CA GLU A 42 8.03 -24.59 -13.51
C GLU A 42 7.92 -23.06 -13.52
N LEU A 43 6.73 -22.48 -13.28
CA LEU A 43 6.46 -21.02 -13.37
C LEU A 43 6.85 -20.40 -14.74
N VAL A 44 7.03 -21.22 -15.78
CA VAL A 44 7.31 -20.79 -17.15
C VAL A 44 5.99 -20.60 -17.90
N THR A 45 5.76 -19.41 -18.44
CA THR A 45 4.56 -19.05 -19.23
C THR A 45 4.96 -18.23 -20.47
N PHE A 46 4.00 -17.65 -21.17
CA PHE A 46 4.21 -16.69 -22.26
C PHE A 46 5.16 -15.56 -21.85
N HIS A 47 6.12 -15.20 -22.72
CA HIS A 47 7.10 -14.17 -22.44
C HIS A 47 7.23 -13.13 -23.57
N PRO A 48 7.03 -11.82 -23.29
CA PRO A 48 6.60 -11.28 -22.01
C PRO A 48 5.18 -11.72 -21.67
N GLU A 49 4.88 -11.83 -20.38
CA GLU A 49 3.54 -12.22 -19.90
C GLU A 49 2.50 -11.13 -20.20
N ILE A 50 2.93 -9.86 -20.09
CA ILE A 50 2.16 -8.67 -20.43
C ILE A 50 2.80 -8.00 -21.63
N LEU A 51 2.04 -7.79 -22.70
CA LEU A 51 2.51 -7.12 -23.91
C LEU A 51 1.66 -5.87 -24.20
N PRO A 52 2.26 -4.67 -24.12
CA PRO A 52 1.65 -3.45 -24.64
C PRO A 52 1.58 -3.43 -26.17
N PHE A 53 0.47 -2.98 -26.76
CA PHE A 53 0.28 -2.85 -28.21
C PHE A 53 -0.43 -1.55 -28.61
N ASP A 54 -0.12 -1.02 -29.79
CA ASP A 54 -0.85 0.09 -30.43
C ASP A 54 -1.90 -0.45 -31.43
N PRO A 55 -3.00 0.28 -31.70
CA PRO A 55 -3.93 -0.10 -32.77
C PRO A 55 -3.19 -0.25 -34.10
N HIS A 56 -3.55 -1.28 -34.87
CA HIS A 56 -2.93 -1.68 -36.14
C HIS A 56 -1.56 -2.39 -36.04
N ASP A 57 -1.04 -2.62 -34.84
CA ASP A 57 0.05 -3.59 -34.63
C ASP A 57 -0.36 -5.02 -35.02
N THR A 58 0.64 -5.89 -35.17
CA THR A 58 0.46 -7.35 -35.20
C THR A 58 1.18 -7.99 -34.03
N ILE A 59 0.65 -9.08 -33.50
CA ILE A 59 1.26 -9.82 -32.38
C ILE A 59 1.52 -11.24 -32.82
N THR A 60 2.79 -11.66 -32.75
CA THR A 60 3.27 -12.98 -33.17
C THR A 60 3.71 -13.81 -31.96
N TRP A 61 3.05 -14.94 -31.72
CA TRP A 61 3.51 -15.94 -30.75
C TRP A 61 4.44 -16.93 -31.42
N LYS A 62 5.66 -17.10 -30.89
CA LYS A 62 6.67 -18.06 -31.36
C LYS A 62 6.80 -19.21 -30.39
N ASN A 63 6.50 -20.41 -30.84
CA ASN A 63 6.65 -21.60 -30.03
C ASN A 63 8.10 -22.09 -30.02
N LYS A 64 8.81 -21.84 -28.92
CA LYS A 64 10.16 -22.39 -28.66
C LYS A 64 10.13 -23.58 -27.69
N ASP A 65 8.94 -24.00 -27.27
CA ASP A 65 8.74 -25.24 -26.54
C ASP A 65 8.78 -26.45 -27.49
N ASN A 66 8.93 -27.64 -26.92
CA ASN A 66 8.95 -28.89 -27.67
C ASN A 66 7.55 -29.52 -27.84
N THR A 67 6.52 -28.95 -27.22
CA THR A 67 5.12 -29.38 -27.31
C THR A 67 4.27 -28.41 -28.15
N VAL A 68 3.08 -28.86 -28.56
CA VAL A 68 2.10 -28.02 -29.26
C VAL A 68 1.41 -27.09 -28.27
N HIS A 69 1.20 -25.83 -28.66
CA HIS A 69 0.50 -24.83 -27.86
C HIS A 69 -0.59 -24.15 -28.67
N SER A 70 -1.45 -23.39 -28.01
CA SER A 70 -2.41 -22.49 -28.66
C SER A 70 -2.50 -21.17 -27.90
N VAL A 71 -3.10 -20.16 -28.52
CA VAL A 71 -3.39 -18.87 -27.88
C VAL A 71 -4.85 -18.56 -28.11
N THR A 72 -5.58 -18.41 -27.02
CA THR A 72 -7.02 -18.15 -27.03
C THR A 72 -7.34 -17.04 -26.04
N SER A 73 -7.98 -15.97 -26.51
CA SER A 73 -8.49 -14.90 -25.64
C SER A 73 -9.48 -15.45 -24.60
N GLY A 74 -9.51 -14.88 -23.41
CA GLY A 74 -10.38 -15.30 -22.30
C GLY A 74 -9.60 -15.76 -21.07
N ILE A 75 -10.33 -16.34 -20.12
CA ILE A 75 -9.81 -16.86 -18.86
C ILE A 75 -10.28 -18.30 -18.65
N PRO A 76 -9.40 -19.26 -18.28
CA PRO A 76 -9.75 -20.67 -18.16
C PRO A 76 -10.94 -20.97 -17.24
N ALA A 77 -11.10 -20.16 -16.18
CA ALA A 77 -12.19 -20.31 -15.22
C ALA A 77 -13.58 -19.95 -15.79
N HIS A 78 -13.64 -19.26 -16.93
CA HIS A 78 -14.89 -18.86 -17.59
C HIS A 78 -14.85 -19.25 -19.08
N PRO A 79 -14.93 -20.56 -19.40
CA PRO A 79 -14.68 -21.07 -20.73
C PRO A 79 -15.67 -20.54 -21.79
N ASP A 80 -16.87 -20.14 -21.39
CA ASP A 80 -17.92 -19.60 -22.28
C ASP A 80 -17.50 -18.33 -23.02
N TYR A 81 -16.51 -17.60 -22.50
CA TYR A 81 -15.98 -16.38 -23.12
C TYR A 81 -14.69 -16.62 -23.93
N SER A 82 -14.26 -17.88 -24.07
CA SER A 82 -13.00 -18.22 -24.73
C SER A 82 -13.06 -17.96 -26.23
N GLY A 83 -12.06 -17.26 -26.74
CA GLY A 83 -11.85 -17.06 -28.16
C GLY A 83 -12.79 -16.04 -28.81
N ILE A 84 -13.56 -15.27 -28.03
CA ILE A 84 -14.48 -14.24 -28.54
C ILE A 84 -13.72 -13.16 -29.31
N PHE A 85 -12.53 -12.76 -28.84
CA PHE A 85 -11.76 -11.67 -29.43
C PHE A 85 -10.72 -12.18 -30.43
N PHE A 86 -9.98 -13.23 -30.07
CA PHE A 86 -9.00 -13.87 -30.94
C PHE A 86 -8.70 -15.31 -30.52
N LYS A 87 -8.24 -16.11 -31.49
CA LYS A 87 -7.67 -17.45 -31.31
C LYS A 87 -6.71 -17.77 -32.47
N THR A 88 -5.59 -18.43 -32.18
CA THR A 88 -4.54 -18.75 -33.17
C THR A 88 -4.65 -20.14 -33.77
N GLY A 89 -5.42 -21.04 -33.16
CA GLY A 89 -5.30 -22.49 -33.40
C GLY A 89 -3.99 -23.05 -32.85
N ASP A 90 -3.66 -24.27 -33.26
CA ASP A 90 -2.45 -24.97 -32.84
C ASP A 90 -1.19 -24.31 -33.40
N ILE A 91 -0.17 -24.19 -32.54
CA ILE A 91 1.15 -23.67 -32.85
C ILE A 91 2.13 -24.81 -32.55
N GLU A 92 2.54 -25.54 -33.58
CA GLU A 92 3.54 -26.61 -33.44
C GLU A 92 4.89 -26.08 -32.97
N SER A 93 5.74 -26.97 -32.44
CA SER A 93 7.10 -26.60 -32.03
C SER A 93 7.87 -25.93 -33.17
N SER A 94 8.61 -24.87 -32.84
CA SER A 94 9.35 -24.03 -33.80
C SER A 94 8.48 -23.30 -34.84
N LYS A 95 7.16 -23.29 -34.69
CA LYS A 95 6.22 -22.49 -35.51
C LYS A 95 5.77 -21.24 -34.78
N SER A 96 5.06 -20.39 -35.51
CA SER A 96 4.46 -19.18 -34.99
C SER A 96 3.05 -18.98 -35.51
N SER A 97 2.27 -18.18 -34.79
CA SER A 97 0.97 -17.68 -35.26
C SER A 97 0.84 -16.20 -34.90
N THR A 98 0.12 -15.46 -35.75
CA THR A 98 0.04 -14.00 -35.68
C THR A 98 -1.42 -13.54 -35.75
N ILE A 99 -1.77 -12.54 -34.95
CA ILE A 99 -3.05 -11.81 -35.05
C ILE A 99 -2.79 -10.34 -35.34
N GLY A 100 -3.77 -9.67 -35.94
CA GLY A 100 -3.83 -8.21 -36.03
C GLY A 100 -4.57 -7.60 -34.83
N THR A 101 -4.24 -6.36 -34.47
CA THR A 101 -4.87 -5.63 -33.36
C THR A 101 -5.92 -4.62 -33.81
N GLU A 102 -6.23 -4.53 -35.10
CA GLU A 102 -7.13 -3.51 -35.67
C GLU A 102 -8.56 -3.56 -35.12
N ASN A 103 -9.01 -4.74 -34.66
CA ASN A 103 -10.33 -4.95 -34.07
C ASN A 103 -10.30 -5.08 -32.53
N LEU A 104 -9.14 -4.88 -31.92
CA LEU A 104 -8.96 -4.95 -30.47
C LEU A 104 -9.20 -3.58 -29.82
N THR A 105 -10.46 -3.26 -29.54
CA THR A 105 -10.91 -1.94 -29.04
C THR A 105 -10.96 -1.80 -27.52
N ASN A 106 -10.81 -2.88 -26.74
CA ASN A 106 -10.82 -2.86 -25.28
C ASN A 106 -9.43 -2.51 -24.74
N PHE A 107 -9.38 -2.00 -23.51
CA PHE A 107 -8.13 -1.61 -22.86
C PHE A 107 -7.17 -2.79 -22.62
N ALA A 108 -7.69 -4.00 -22.41
CA ALA A 108 -6.90 -5.20 -22.18
C ALA A 108 -7.61 -6.47 -22.66
N TYR A 109 -6.80 -7.50 -22.91
CA TYR A 109 -7.23 -8.84 -23.30
C TYR A 109 -6.41 -9.90 -22.57
N TYR A 110 -7.06 -10.67 -21.71
CA TYR A 110 -6.48 -11.90 -21.18
C TYR A 110 -6.51 -13.00 -22.22
N TYR A 111 -5.52 -13.87 -22.19
CA TYR A 111 -5.47 -15.06 -23.03
C TYR A 111 -4.77 -16.21 -22.32
N PHE A 112 -5.00 -17.42 -22.83
CA PHE A 112 -4.44 -18.65 -22.29
C PHE A 112 -4.16 -19.69 -23.38
N CYS A 113 -3.41 -20.74 -23.03
CA CYS A 113 -3.26 -21.92 -23.88
C CYS A 113 -4.35 -22.96 -23.58
N GLN A 114 -5.11 -23.41 -24.59
CA GLN A 114 -6.20 -24.38 -24.35
C GLN A 114 -5.68 -25.77 -23.96
N ILE A 115 -4.48 -26.13 -24.44
CA ILE A 115 -3.82 -27.40 -24.13
C ILE A 115 -3.20 -27.36 -22.73
N HIS A 116 -2.70 -26.20 -22.34
CA HIS A 116 -2.00 -25.94 -21.07
C HIS A 116 -2.65 -24.76 -20.33
N PRO A 117 -3.86 -24.91 -19.73
CA PRO A 117 -4.67 -23.77 -19.27
C PRO A 117 -4.05 -22.93 -18.15
N TRP A 118 -3.02 -23.41 -17.47
CA TRP A 118 -2.26 -22.62 -16.49
C TRP A 118 -1.36 -21.55 -17.13
N MET A 119 -1.07 -21.67 -18.43
CA MET A 119 -0.33 -20.65 -19.16
C MET A 119 -1.26 -19.51 -19.53
N THR A 120 -1.06 -18.36 -18.90
CA THR A 120 -1.84 -17.14 -19.14
C THR A 120 -0.95 -15.99 -19.55
N GLY A 121 -1.51 -15.04 -20.29
CA GLY A 121 -0.89 -13.76 -20.60
C GLY A 121 -1.93 -12.64 -20.77
N LYS A 122 -1.44 -11.40 -20.90
CA LYS A 122 -2.25 -10.18 -21.03
C LYS A 122 -1.73 -9.34 -22.20
N LEU A 123 -2.63 -8.90 -23.07
CA LEU A 123 -2.37 -7.81 -24.02
C LEU A 123 -2.99 -6.55 -23.45
N VAL A 124 -2.29 -5.42 -23.52
CA VAL A 124 -2.79 -4.11 -23.05
C VAL A 124 -2.58 -3.06 -24.11
N LEU A 125 -3.52 -2.13 -24.26
CA LEU A 125 -3.32 -0.96 -25.12
C LEU A 125 -2.12 -0.16 -24.59
N ALA A 126 -1.17 0.21 -25.44
CA ALA A 126 0.10 0.82 -25.03
C ALA A 126 -0.10 2.18 -24.34
N THR A 127 -1.15 2.92 -24.72
CA THR A 127 -1.56 4.17 -24.09
C THR A 127 -2.38 3.98 -22.82
N ALA A 128 -2.71 2.74 -22.44
CA ALA A 128 -3.38 2.47 -21.17
C ALA A 128 -2.40 2.68 -20.01
N PRO A 129 -2.83 3.29 -18.90
CA PRO A 129 -2.02 3.42 -17.68
C PRO A 129 -1.40 2.10 -17.19
N GLU A 130 -2.04 0.98 -17.54
CA GLU A 130 -1.69 -0.41 -17.25
C GLU A 130 -0.43 -0.93 -18.00
N SER A 131 0.12 -0.18 -18.96
CA SER A 131 1.33 -0.56 -19.72
C SER A 131 2.64 -0.22 -19.00
N LEU A 132 2.56 0.46 -17.85
CA LEU A 132 3.71 0.83 -17.03
C LEU A 132 4.14 -0.34 -16.13
N PRO A 133 5.42 -0.76 -16.18
CA PRO A 133 5.91 -1.82 -15.33
C PRO A 133 6.08 -1.27 -13.91
N GLU A 134 5.45 -1.96 -12.96
CA GLU A 134 5.65 -1.89 -11.52
C GLU A 134 4.80 -0.90 -10.72
N THR A 135 4.05 -1.48 -9.78
CA THR A 135 3.59 -0.80 -8.57
C THR A 135 4.82 -0.35 -7.76
N VAL A 136 5.15 0.94 -7.82
CA VAL A 136 6.38 1.49 -7.20
C VAL A 136 6.33 1.46 -5.66
N ASN A 137 5.16 1.61 -5.05
CA ASN A 137 5.00 1.76 -3.60
C ASN A 137 3.74 1.04 -3.06
N ALA A 138 3.63 -0.25 -3.33
CA ALA A 138 2.46 -1.04 -2.92
C ALA A 138 2.23 -1.04 -1.41
N ILE A 139 3.30 -0.98 -0.62
CA ILE A 139 3.25 -0.85 0.84
C ILE A 139 4.32 0.12 1.31
N VAL A 140 3.89 1.22 1.92
CA VAL A 140 4.71 2.23 2.58
C VAL A 140 4.45 2.14 4.09
N ALA A 141 5.53 1.83 4.81
CA ALA A 141 5.57 1.73 6.27
C ALA A 141 6.99 2.06 6.76
N GLU A 142 7.08 2.60 7.97
CA GLU A 142 8.33 2.78 8.69
C GLU A 142 8.98 1.44 9.01
N LYS A 143 10.29 1.45 9.24
CA LYS A 143 11.03 0.22 9.61
C LYS A 143 10.76 -0.22 11.04
N GLU A 144 10.47 0.73 11.92
CA GLU A 144 10.36 0.53 13.37
C GLU A 144 9.19 1.33 13.93
N TYR A 145 8.43 0.69 14.82
CA TYR A 145 7.30 1.29 15.52
C TYR A 145 7.41 1.02 17.03
N ARG A 146 6.78 1.89 17.82
CA ARG A 146 6.67 1.73 19.27
C ARG A 146 5.29 1.19 19.63
N LYS A 147 5.24 0.29 20.60
CA LYS A 147 3.97 -0.21 21.12
C LYS A 147 3.13 0.92 21.72
N GLY A 148 1.81 0.92 21.47
CA GLY A 148 0.91 1.99 21.89
C GLY A 148 0.84 3.19 20.93
N THR A 149 1.56 3.13 19.80
CA THR A 149 1.26 3.99 18.65
C THR A 149 0.60 3.15 17.57
N ASP A 150 -0.49 3.66 17.01
CA ASP A 150 -1.13 3.06 15.85
C ASP A 150 -0.19 3.05 14.65
N ILE A 151 -0.17 1.92 13.94
CA ILE A 151 0.67 1.73 12.76
C ILE A 151 -0.19 2.04 11.54
N VAL A 152 0.12 3.15 10.87
CA VAL A 152 -0.53 3.49 9.60
C VAL A 152 0.27 2.88 8.46
N ILE A 153 -0.35 1.95 7.75
CA ILE A 153 0.14 1.36 6.52
C ILE A 153 -0.55 2.07 5.37
N THR A 154 0.23 2.61 4.44
CA THR A 154 -0.29 3.27 3.24
C THR A 154 0.29 2.62 2.00
N GLY A 155 -0.24 2.98 0.84
CA GLY A 155 0.38 2.60 -0.42
C GLY A 155 -0.46 3.07 -1.58
N THR A 156 0.09 2.91 -2.77
CA THR A 156 -0.61 3.12 -4.03
C THR A 156 -0.29 1.95 -4.92
N VAL A 157 -1.33 1.30 -5.43
CA VAL A 157 -1.21 0.21 -6.40
C VAL A 157 -1.44 0.73 -7.81
N ALA A 158 -1.25 -0.12 -8.83
CA ALA A 158 -1.63 0.25 -10.19
C ALA A 158 -3.11 0.71 -10.24
N SER A 159 -3.39 1.74 -11.03
CA SER A 159 -4.72 2.37 -11.15
C SER A 159 -5.85 1.38 -11.45
N ASP A 160 -5.51 0.27 -12.09
CA ASP A 160 -6.40 -0.82 -12.52
C ASP A 160 -7.07 -1.52 -11.33
N PHE A 161 -6.46 -1.41 -10.15
CA PHE A 161 -6.99 -1.93 -8.91
C PHE A 161 -7.79 -0.88 -8.11
N ALA A 162 -8.01 0.34 -8.62
CA ALA A 162 -8.91 1.29 -7.98
C ALA A 162 -10.27 0.64 -7.67
N LYS A 163 -10.81 0.89 -6.47
CA LYS A 163 -12.04 0.27 -5.95
C LYS A 163 -12.01 -1.25 -5.79
N THR A 164 -10.91 -1.92 -6.13
CA THR A 164 -10.78 -3.37 -6.00
C THR A 164 -10.65 -3.72 -4.52
N PRO A 165 -11.38 -4.74 -4.04
CA PRO A 165 -11.19 -5.26 -2.70
C PRO A 165 -9.78 -5.78 -2.49
N TYR A 166 -9.23 -5.55 -1.31
CA TYR A 166 -7.96 -6.10 -0.87
C TYR A 166 -8.05 -6.61 0.56
N GLN A 167 -7.09 -7.47 0.92
CA GLN A 167 -6.84 -7.87 2.29
C GLN A 167 -5.43 -7.44 2.69
N LEU A 168 -5.30 -6.81 3.86
CA LEU A 168 -4.02 -6.58 4.51
C LEU A 168 -3.86 -7.60 5.63
N LEU A 169 -2.95 -8.55 5.42
CA LEU A 169 -2.67 -9.65 6.35
C LEU A 169 -1.48 -9.27 7.22
N VAL A 170 -1.62 -9.39 8.54
CA VAL A 170 -0.56 -9.06 9.51
C VAL A 170 -0.04 -10.34 10.15
N TYR A 171 1.23 -10.64 9.92
CA TYR A 171 1.91 -11.81 10.46
C TYR A 171 2.92 -11.40 11.52
N GLN A 172 2.91 -12.08 12.66
CA GLN A 172 3.97 -12.04 13.64
C GLN A 172 5.01 -13.14 13.34
N TYR A 173 6.30 -12.82 13.44
CA TYR A 173 7.37 -13.81 13.31
C TYR A 173 7.16 -15.01 14.26
N PRO A 174 7.36 -16.27 13.80
CA PRO A 174 7.93 -16.62 12.50
C PRO A 174 6.99 -16.55 11.28
N ASP A 175 5.68 -16.74 11.43
CA ASP A 175 4.67 -16.57 10.35
C ASP A 175 3.24 -16.79 10.89
N ARG A 176 2.96 -16.31 12.11
CA ARG A 176 1.64 -16.43 12.74
C ARG A 176 0.75 -15.28 12.28
N LEU A 177 -0.32 -15.57 11.53
CA LEU A 177 -1.34 -14.57 11.22
C LEU A 177 -2.00 -14.09 12.52
N VAL A 178 -1.95 -12.79 12.78
CA VAL A 178 -2.51 -12.18 13.99
C VAL A 178 -3.63 -11.19 13.70
N ASP A 179 -3.73 -10.69 12.46
CA ASP A 179 -4.79 -9.77 12.06
C ASP A 179 -5.04 -9.82 10.54
N VAL A 180 -6.27 -9.48 10.14
CA VAL A 180 -6.73 -9.39 8.75
C VAL A 180 -7.62 -8.17 8.63
N LEU A 181 -7.23 -7.21 7.78
CA LEU A 181 -8.02 -6.03 7.50
C LEU A 181 -8.54 -6.10 6.06
N ASP A 182 -9.85 -6.06 5.90
CA ASP A 182 -10.54 -6.05 4.60
C ASP A 182 -10.95 -4.62 4.23
N ALA A 183 -10.63 -4.20 3.00
CA ALA A 183 -11.05 -2.90 2.48
C ALA A 183 -11.02 -2.89 0.95
N LYS A 184 -11.14 -1.69 0.37
CA LYS A 184 -11.03 -1.44 -1.07
C LYS A 184 -10.08 -0.28 -1.30
N PHE A 185 -9.37 -0.29 -2.42
CA PHE A 185 -8.59 0.87 -2.83
C PHE A 185 -9.50 2.05 -3.17
N ASP A 186 -8.98 3.25 -3.00
CA ASP A 186 -9.65 4.50 -3.34
C ASP A 186 -9.76 4.69 -4.87
N ASP A 187 -10.42 5.77 -5.29
CA ASP A 187 -10.59 6.13 -6.71
C ASP A 187 -9.25 6.29 -7.46
N ASP A 188 -8.21 6.70 -6.75
CA ASP A 188 -6.84 6.88 -7.27
C ASP A 188 -5.94 5.66 -7.03
N ALA A 189 -6.53 4.53 -6.65
CA ALA A 189 -5.84 3.28 -6.28
C ALA A 189 -4.89 3.41 -5.08
N SER A 190 -5.02 4.46 -4.27
CA SER A 190 -4.36 4.54 -2.97
C SER A 190 -5.14 3.80 -1.88
N TYR A 191 -4.52 3.61 -0.73
CA TYR A 191 -5.19 3.15 0.48
C TYR A 191 -4.46 3.59 1.74
N SER A 192 -5.18 3.59 2.86
CA SER A 192 -4.65 3.77 4.21
C SER A 192 -5.33 2.81 5.17
N GLN A 193 -4.53 2.10 5.96
CA GLN A 193 -5.00 1.16 6.98
C GLN A 193 -4.27 1.39 8.29
N THR A 194 -5.01 1.23 9.38
CA THR A 194 -4.46 1.40 10.73
C THR A 194 -4.45 0.06 11.45
N ILE A 195 -3.26 -0.42 11.79
CA ILE A 195 -3.08 -1.60 12.64
C ILE A 195 -3.00 -1.12 14.09
N GLN A 196 -3.96 -1.57 14.91
CA GLN A 196 -4.02 -1.28 16.33
C GLN A 196 -2.97 -2.10 17.08
N THR A 197 -2.14 -1.45 17.91
CA THR A 197 -1.01 -2.14 18.57
C THR A 197 -1.32 -2.66 19.98
N ASP A 198 -2.49 -2.34 20.54
CA ASP A 198 -2.87 -2.68 21.91
C ASP A 198 -2.90 -4.19 22.21
N GLY A 199 -3.16 -5.01 21.18
CA GLY A 199 -3.14 -6.48 21.27
C GLY A 199 -1.86 -7.15 20.79
N LEU A 200 -0.90 -6.38 20.26
CA LEU A 200 0.33 -6.89 19.68
C LEU A 200 1.47 -6.94 20.72
N VAL A 201 2.42 -7.84 20.53
CA VAL A 201 3.60 -7.97 21.40
C VAL A 201 4.82 -7.45 20.67
N ALA A 202 5.87 -7.04 21.40
CA ALA A 202 7.11 -6.66 20.74
C ALA A 202 7.69 -7.84 19.93
N SER A 203 7.84 -7.63 18.63
CA SER A 203 8.24 -8.66 17.68
C SER A 203 8.54 -8.06 16.31
N LYS A 204 9.04 -8.90 15.41
CA LYS A 204 9.10 -8.61 13.99
C LYS A 204 7.78 -8.98 13.34
N TYR A 205 7.27 -8.10 12.50
CA TYR A 205 6.00 -8.28 11.79
C TYR A 205 6.19 -8.18 10.29
N THR A 206 5.40 -8.97 9.56
CA THR A 206 5.31 -8.95 8.11
C THR A 206 3.88 -8.62 7.72
N VAL A 207 3.69 -7.58 6.91
CA VAL A 207 2.40 -7.25 6.30
C VAL A 207 2.37 -7.70 4.86
N ARG A 208 1.28 -8.34 4.45
CA ARG A 208 1.04 -8.76 3.07
C ARG A 208 -0.23 -8.11 2.56
N LEU A 209 -0.12 -7.33 1.49
CA LEU A 209 -1.26 -6.74 0.80
C LEU A 209 -1.63 -7.68 -0.36
N VAL A 210 -2.82 -8.26 -0.31
CA VAL A 210 -3.33 -9.25 -1.26
C VAL A 210 -4.52 -8.66 -2.02
N TYR A 211 -4.45 -8.61 -3.35
CA TYR A 211 -5.46 -7.93 -4.16
C TYR A 211 -5.51 -8.42 -5.61
N GLY A 212 -6.63 -8.16 -6.29
CA GLY A 212 -6.76 -8.35 -7.74
C GLY A 212 -6.85 -9.80 -8.22
N LEU A 213 -7.06 -9.95 -9.54
CA LEU A 213 -7.06 -11.21 -10.28
C LEU A 213 -6.21 -11.06 -11.57
N PRO A 214 -5.21 -11.93 -11.83
CA PRO A 214 -4.68 -12.93 -10.90
C PRO A 214 -4.13 -12.24 -9.64
N THR A 215 -4.21 -12.95 -8.51
CA THR A 215 -3.88 -12.41 -7.19
C THR A 215 -2.46 -11.85 -7.15
N GLN A 216 -2.35 -10.57 -6.81
CA GLN A 216 -1.11 -9.86 -6.56
C GLN A 216 -0.83 -9.86 -5.06
N ILE A 217 0.47 -9.95 -4.69
CA ILE A 217 0.91 -9.90 -3.30
C ILE A 217 2.10 -8.95 -3.18
N ALA A 218 1.93 -7.88 -2.40
CA ALA A 218 3.04 -7.06 -1.94
C ALA A 218 3.37 -7.38 -0.48
N THR A 219 4.64 -7.28 -0.10
CA THR A 219 5.10 -7.63 1.27
C THR A 219 6.02 -6.55 1.82
N LYS A 220 5.83 -6.21 3.10
CA LYS A 220 6.71 -5.33 3.86
C LYS A 220 6.90 -5.87 5.27
N THR A 221 8.01 -5.50 5.89
CA THR A 221 8.38 -5.93 7.23
C THR A 221 8.69 -4.72 8.10
N PHE A 222 8.29 -4.76 9.36
CA PHE A 222 8.65 -3.77 10.37
C PHE A 222 8.90 -4.44 11.72
N GLU A 223 9.56 -3.73 12.63
CA GLU A 223 9.77 -4.17 14.01
C GLU A 223 8.89 -3.35 14.97
N LEU A 224 8.15 -4.04 15.84
CA LEU A 224 7.43 -3.42 16.94
C LEU A 224 8.24 -3.62 18.21
N SER A 225 8.71 -2.53 18.80
CA SER A 225 9.46 -2.55 20.05
C SER A 225 8.57 -2.20 21.23
N GLU A 226 8.80 -2.83 22.39
CA GLU A 226 8.21 -2.36 23.65
C GLU A 226 8.60 -0.89 23.85
N THR A 227 7.67 -0.09 24.38
CA THR A 227 8.04 1.19 24.97
C THR A 227 8.91 0.89 26.17
N SER A 228 10.23 0.87 26.01
CA SER A 228 11.12 1.17 27.12
C SER A 228 10.95 2.66 27.40
N THR A 229 9.84 3.02 28.05
CA THR A 229 9.77 4.29 28.76
C THR A 229 10.74 4.14 29.93
N SER A 230 12.04 4.16 29.67
CA SER A 230 13.06 4.22 30.71
C SER A 230 12.99 5.64 31.23
N ILE A 231 12.27 5.82 32.34
CA ILE A 231 12.15 7.13 32.94
C ILE A 231 13.50 7.44 33.58
N PRO A 232 14.15 8.57 33.24
CA PRO A 232 15.43 8.95 33.82
C PRO A 232 15.43 8.80 35.34
N LYS A 233 16.46 8.14 35.90
CA LYS A 233 16.53 7.82 37.34
C LYS A 233 16.36 9.05 38.25
N TRP A 234 16.73 10.25 37.80
CA TRP A 234 16.55 11.48 38.59
C TRP A 234 15.08 11.81 38.83
N ILE A 235 14.18 11.51 37.88
CA ILE A 235 12.73 11.71 38.01
C ILE A 235 12.14 10.78 39.07
N LYS A 236 12.75 9.62 39.28
CA LYS A 236 12.37 8.68 40.35
C LYS A 236 12.59 9.28 41.74
N ASN A 237 13.59 10.15 41.88
CA ASN A 237 13.83 10.87 43.12
C ASN A 237 12.79 11.99 43.31
N GLU A 238 12.43 12.72 42.25
CA GLU A 238 11.39 13.75 42.32
C GLU A 238 10.01 13.18 42.64
N ALA A 239 9.64 12.04 42.03
CA ALA A 239 8.43 11.31 42.37
C ALA A 239 8.42 10.83 43.82
N ARG A 240 9.57 10.40 44.36
CA ARG A 240 9.70 10.04 45.78
C ARG A 240 9.42 11.24 46.69
N TRP A 241 10.05 12.38 46.41
CA TRP A 241 9.86 13.61 47.20
C TRP A 241 8.45 14.16 47.08
N TRP A 242 7.82 14.02 45.92
CA TRP A 242 6.43 14.41 45.72
C TRP A 242 5.47 13.51 46.49
N ALA A 243 5.68 12.19 46.45
CA ALA A 243 4.88 11.22 47.19
C ALA A 243 4.98 11.41 48.71
N SER A 244 6.14 11.82 49.23
CA SER A 244 6.33 12.14 50.66
C SER A 244 5.82 13.53 51.06
N GLY A 245 5.30 14.34 50.13
CA GLY A 245 4.87 15.72 50.38
C GLY A 245 6.01 16.71 50.55
N THR A 246 7.26 16.32 50.27
CA THR A 246 8.46 17.17 50.33
C THR A 246 8.55 18.09 49.12
N LEU A 247 8.12 17.62 47.94
CA LEU A 247 8.01 18.40 46.71
C LEU A 247 6.54 18.84 46.51
N PRO A 248 6.26 20.14 46.29
CA PRO A 248 4.89 20.60 46.04
C PRO A 248 4.41 20.24 44.63
N ASP A 249 3.09 20.20 44.43
CA ASP A 249 2.46 19.77 43.18
C ASP A 249 2.88 20.62 41.97
N SER A 250 3.10 21.92 42.18
CA SER A 250 3.56 22.85 41.14
C SER A 250 4.96 22.54 40.63
N GLU A 251 5.84 21.99 41.47
CA GLU A 251 7.20 21.61 41.06
C GLU A 251 7.18 20.25 40.36
N PHE A 252 6.39 19.30 40.86
CA PHE A 252 6.24 18.00 40.20
C PHE A 252 5.53 18.11 38.83
N ALA A 253 4.63 19.09 38.65
CA ALA A 253 4.06 19.39 37.35
C ALA A 253 5.11 19.75 36.30
N LYS A 254 6.19 20.46 36.68
CA LYS A 254 7.32 20.77 35.79
C LYS A 254 8.10 19.51 35.40
N THR A 255 8.18 18.52 36.29
CA THR A 255 8.76 17.21 35.98
C THR A 255 7.95 16.49 34.90
N ILE A 256 6.61 16.55 34.98
CA ILE A 256 5.71 15.98 33.97
C ILE A 256 5.84 16.73 32.64
N GLU A 257 5.93 18.06 32.68
CA GLU A 257 6.18 18.90 31.50
C GLU A 257 7.52 18.54 30.83
N HIS A 258 8.57 18.28 31.61
CA HIS A 258 9.86 17.85 31.08
C HIS A 258 9.77 16.47 30.39
N LEU A 259 9.09 15.50 31.02
CA LEU A 259 8.83 14.18 30.44
C LEU A 259 8.05 14.25 29.11
N ALA A 260 7.09 15.18 29.04
CA ALA A 260 6.33 15.47 27.85
C ALA A 260 7.23 16.05 26.73
N LYS A 261 8.05 17.04 27.07
CA LYS A 261 8.95 17.73 26.14
C LYS A 261 9.99 16.80 25.51
N GLU A 262 10.55 15.90 26.31
CA GLU A 262 11.52 14.88 25.86
C GLU A 262 10.86 13.72 25.08
N ARG A 263 9.55 13.80 24.79
CA ARG A 263 8.76 12.76 24.10
C ARG A 263 8.83 11.39 24.79
N ILE A 264 8.98 11.39 26.12
CA ILE A 264 8.93 10.19 26.96
C ILE A 264 7.46 9.81 27.24
N LEU A 265 6.57 10.81 27.30
CA LEU A 265 5.12 10.64 27.36
C LEU A 265 4.50 10.98 26.00
N THR A 266 3.61 10.13 25.50
CA THR A 266 2.82 10.42 24.31
C THR A 266 1.55 11.18 24.72
N LEU A 267 1.47 12.46 24.38
CA LEU A 267 0.36 13.34 24.75
C LEU A 267 -0.50 13.69 23.55
N GLN A 268 -1.81 13.66 23.72
CA GLN A 268 -2.75 14.27 22.78
C GLN A 268 -3.17 15.64 23.33
N LYS A 269 -2.92 16.69 22.54
CA LYS A 269 -2.86 18.13 22.88
C LYS A 269 -3.96 18.65 23.82
N ASN A 270 -3.60 19.57 24.73
CA ASN A 270 -4.44 20.69 25.20
C ASN A 270 -3.55 21.86 25.69
N ASP A 271 -3.94 23.10 25.36
CA ASP A 271 -3.24 24.33 25.75
C ASP A 271 -3.78 24.89 27.08
N SER A 272 -2.86 25.33 27.94
CA SER A 272 -2.97 26.36 29.02
C SER A 272 -3.38 25.96 30.46
N SER A 273 -2.34 26.04 31.32
CA SER A 273 -2.21 26.49 32.73
C SER A 273 -2.86 25.74 33.91
N ALA A 274 -1.94 25.25 34.75
CA ALA A 274 -2.01 24.94 36.18
C ALA A 274 -3.19 24.05 36.63
N SER A 275 -2.90 22.74 36.73
CA SER A 275 -3.83 21.78 37.34
C SER A 275 -3.25 21.10 38.58
N ILE A 276 -4.13 20.93 39.57
CA ILE A 276 -3.90 20.20 40.81
C ILE A 276 -3.80 18.71 40.47
N ILE A 277 -2.63 18.10 40.69
CA ILE A 277 -2.45 16.66 40.48
C ILE A 277 -3.22 15.91 41.58
N PRO A 278 -4.12 14.97 41.24
CA PRO A 278 -4.93 14.30 42.25
C PRO A 278 -4.09 13.58 43.30
N THR A 279 -4.51 13.66 44.56
CA THR A 279 -3.80 13.05 45.68
C THR A 279 -3.66 11.54 45.54
N TRP A 280 -4.64 10.86 44.91
CA TRP A 280 -4.54 9.41 44.67
C TRP A 280 -3.37 9.05 43.76
N PHE A 281 -2.93 9.96 42.87
CA PHE A 281 -1.79 9.69 42.00
C PHE A 281 -0.44 9.82 42.72
N LYS A 282 -0.37 10.55 43.85
CA LYS A 282 0.83 10.57 44.72
C LYS A 282 1.19 9.17 45.21
N VAL A 283 0.18 8.34 45.47
CA VAL A 283 0.36 6.95 45.89
C VAL A 283 1.07 6.15 44.79
N ASN A 284 0.67 6.34 43.53
CA ASN A 284 1.29 5.68 42.37
C ASN A 284 2.74 6.15 42.16
N ALA A 285 3.03 7.44 42.35
CA ALA A 285 4.40 7.96 42.31
C ALA A 285 5.30 7.36 43.41
N GLY A 286 4.75 7.16 44.62
CA GLY A 286 5.44 6.46 45.70
C GLY A 286 5.73 5.01 45.34
N TRP A 287 4.73 4.26 44.86
CA TRP A 287 4.90 2.88 44.41
C TRP A 287 5.94 2.75 43.29
N TRP A 288 5.96 3.69 42.35
CA TRP A 288 6.96 3.71 41.29
C TRP A 288 8.37 3.96 41.86
N ALA A 289 8.51 4.96 42.74
CA ALA A 289 9.78 5.30 43.39
C ALA A 289 10.38 4.17 44.24
N GLU A 290 9.51 3.31 44.79
CA GLU A 290 9.85 2.09 45.53
C GLU A 290 10.13 0.88 44.61
N GLY A 291 9.88 1.00 43.31
CA GLY A 291 10.04 -0.09 42.33
C GLY A 291 8.92 -1.13 42.35
N ARG A 292 7.76 -0.80 42.96
CA ARG A 292 6.58 -1.67 43.04
C ARG A 292 5.74 -1.64 41.78
N ILE A 293 5.85 -0.57 40.99
CA ILE A 293 5.34 -0.51 39.62
C ILE A 293 6.48 -0.11 38.68
N THR A 294 6.39 -0.56 37.43
CA THR A 294 7.37 -0.34 36.36
C THR A 294 7.29 1.08 35.80
N ASP A 295 8.35 1.52 35.12
CA ASP A 295 8.37 2.82 34.46
C ASP A 295 7.26 2.96 33.40
N SER A 296 6.92 1.86 32.71
CA SER A 296 5.81 1.85 31.74
C SER A 296 4.45 2.04 32.42
N GLU A 297 4.20 1.36 33.54
CA GLU A 297 2.95 1.51 34.31
C GLU A 297 2.79 2.93 34.85
N PHE A 298 3.87 3.51 35.38
CA PHE A 298 3.87 4.88 35.87
C PHE A 298 3.66 5.89 34.72
N ALA A 299 4.35 5.72 33.60
CA ALA A 299 4.19 6.56 32.42
C ALA A 299 2.77 6.52 31.84
N LYS A 300 2.13 5.34 31.79
CA LYS A 300 0.74 5.20 31.35
C LYS A 300 -0.22 5.94 32.28
N GLY A 301 0.02 5.88 33.59
CA GLY A 301 -0.73 6.66 34.57
C GLY A 301 -0.62 8.17 34.34
N LEU A 302 0.58 8.67 34.06
CA LEU A 302 0.80 10.08 33.73
C LEU A 302 0.11 10.48 32.42
N GLN A 303 0.23 9.65 31.38
CA GLN A 303 -0.44 9.86 30.10
C GLN A 303 -1.95 9.94 30.26
N TYR A 304 -2.55 9.06 31.07
CA TYR A 304 -3.98 9.13 31.37
C TYR A 304 -4.37 10.46 32.02
N LEU A 305 -3.63 10.90 33.04
CA LEU A 305 -3.92 12.16 33.72
C LEU A 305 -3.90 13.36 32.77
N VAL A 306 -2.93 13.40 31.86
CA VAL A 306 -2.81 14.50 30.90
C VAL A 306 -3.89 14.41 29.81
N ASN A 307 -4.10 13.23 29.21
CA ASN A 307 -5.08 13.05 28.15
C ASN A 307 -6.53 13.23 28.64
N ALA A 308 -6.81 12.88 29.90
CA ALA A 308 -8.11 13.12 30.53
C ALA A 308 -8.31 14.59 30.96
N GLY A 309 -7.33 15.46 30.73
CA GLY A 309 -7.36 16.87 31.14
C GLY A 309 -7.33 17.08 32.67
N ILE A 310 -7.02 16.03 33.43
CA ILE A 310 -6.92 16.07 34.90
C ILE A 310 -5.65 16.81 35.30
N VAL A 311 -4.56 16.57 34.59
CA VAL A 311 -3.32 17.37 34.69
C VAL A 311 -3.18 18.15 33.40
N GLN A 312 -3.04 19.46 33.54
CA GLN A 312 -2.81 20.38 32.44
C GLN A 312 -1.38 20.90 32.59
N ILE A 313 -0.61 20.75 31.52
CA ILE A 313 0.80 21.16 31.41
C ILE A 313 0.97 22.08 30.21
#